data_AF-A0A6F9C559-F1
#
_entry.id   AF-A0A6F9C559-F1
#
_cell.length_a   1.000
_cell.length_b   1.000
_cell.length_c   1.000
_cell.angle_alpha   90.00
_cell.angle_beta   90.00
_cell.angle_gamma   90.00
#
_symmetry.space_group_name_H-M   'P 1'
#
loop_
_entity.id
_entity.type
_entity.pdbx_description
1 polymer ?
#
loop_
_entity_poly.entity_id
_entity_poly.type
_entity_poly.pdbx_seq_one_letter_code
_entity_poly.pdbx_strand_id
1 'polypeptide(L)'
;YGHTAPLSDGGKAFCIVYSVLGIPFTLLFLTAVVQRIMIFSTRRPVMYVSTRWGLSKPLVAMVHATLLAILAASCFFLIPAAIFSSLEENWNFLESFYFCFISLSTIGLGDYVPGESFNQRFRQLYKKEKPQDHLAILEHDHLAFTSVSHRNNSTSLREDNTFVSVPELASPGGDDPMIG
;
A
#
# COMPACT_ATOMS: atom_id res chain seq x y z
N TYR A 1 9.67 5.73 0.96
CA TYR A 1 9.25 4.43 1.52
C TYR A 1 9.62 3.25 0.65
N GLY A 2 9.32 3.23 -0.66
CA GLY A 2 9.86 2.19 -1.55
C GLY A 2 9.26 0.78 -1.44
N HIS A 3 8.27 0.57 -0.56
CA HIS A 3 7.48 -0.67 -0.49
C HIS A 3 6.65 -0.93 -1.77
N THR A 4 6.35 0.12 -2.53
CA THR A 4 5.77 0.06 -3.86
C THR A 4 6.68 0.79 -4.85
N ALA A 5 7.14 0.08 -5.88
CA ALA A 5 8.05 0.60 -6.90
C ALA A 5 7.67 0.11 -8.31
N PRO A 6 7.92 0.91 -9.37
CA PRO A 6 7.63 0.49 -10.73
C PRO A 6 8.54 -0.66 -11.16
N LEU A 7 7.94 -1.79 -11.52
CA LEU A 7 8.66 -2.99 -11.95
C LEU A 7 8.99 -2.95 -13.46
N SER A 8 8.10 -2.37 -14.28
CA SER A 8 8.26 -2.29 -15.73
C SER A 8 9.21 -1.16 -16.14
N ASP A 9 9.93 -1.35 -17.24
CA ASP A 9 10.88 -0.34 -17.73
C ASP A 9 10.20 0.94 -18.20
N GLY A 10 9.01 0.81 -18.82
CA GLY A 10 8.16 1.96 -19.13
C GLY A 10 7.70 2.72 -17.88
N GLY A 11 7.35 2.00 -16.80
CA GLY A 11 6.97 2.61 -15.52
C GLY A 11 8.13 3.33 -14.84
N LYS A 12 9.35 2.78 -14.90
CA LYS A 12 10.57 3.43 -14.41
C LYS A 12 10.88 4.71 -15.18
N ALA A 13 10.83 4.67 -16.52
CA ALA A 13 11.06 5.84 -17.36
C ALA A 13 10.05 6.96 -17.10
N PHE A 14 8.76 6.62 -16.97
CA PHE A 14 7.71 7.57 -16.59
C PHE A 14 7.97 8.19 -15.21
N CYS A 15 8.35 7.38 -14.22
CA CYS A 15 8.67 7.85 -12.87
C CYS A 15 9.79 8.89 -12.89
N ILE A 16 10.86 8.67 -13.66
CA ILE A 16 11.97 9.62 -13.81
C ILE A 16 11.48 10.97 -14.36
N VAL A 17 10.73 10.95 -15.47
CA VAL A 17 10.20 12.18 -16.09
C VAL A 17 9.26 12.92 -15.13
N TYR A 18 8.39 12.18 -14.44
CA TYR A 18 7.48 12.72 -13.44
C TYR A 18 8.24 13.40 -12.29
N SER A 19 9.28 12.77 -11.75
CA SER A 19 10.08 13.33 -10.66
C SER A 19 10.85 14.58 -11.07
N VAL A 20 11.43 14.61 -12.27
CA VAL A 20 12.19 15.76 -12.78
C VAL A 20 11.32 17.03 -12.85
N LEU A 21 10.05 16.90 -13.24
CA LEU A 21 9.13 18.04 -13.28
C LEU A 21 8.41 18.28 -11.94
N GLY A 22 8.08 17.20 -11.23
CA GLY A 22 7.30 17.24 -10.01
C GLY A 22 8.07 17.83 -8.83
N ILE A 23 9.31 17.41 -8.60
CA ILE A 23 10.13 17.89 -7.47
C ILE A 23 10.34 19.42 -7.49
N PRO A 24 10.78 20.06 -8.59
CA PRO A 24 10.93 21.51 -8.59
C PRO A 24 9.59 22.22 -8.42
N PHE A 25 8.52 21.69 -9.00
CA PHE A 25 7.17 22.23 -8.83
C PHE A 25 6.70 22.16 -7.37
N THR A 26 6.86 21.01 -6.70
CA THR A 26 6.47 20.85 -5.30
C THR A 26 7.30 21.72 -4.36
N LEU A 27 8.60 21.87 -4.61
CA LEU A 27 9.47 22.77 -3.84
C LEU A 27 9.06 24.23 -3.99
N LEU A 28 8.77 24.68 -5.22
CA LEU A 28 8.30 26.04 -5.48
C LEU A 28 6.94 26.30 -4.82
N PHE A 29 6.01 25.36 -4.97
CA PHE A 29 4.70 25.42 -4.33
C PHE A 29 4.83 25.49 -2.80
N LEU A 30 5.61 24.59 -2.20
CA LEU A 30 5.85 24.56 -0.76
C LEU A 30 6.46 25.88 -0.28
N THR A 31 7.44 26.42 -1.01
CA THR A 31 8.07 27.70 -0.68
C THR A 31 7.05 28.85 -0.68
N ALA A 32 6.21 28.93 -1.72
CA ALA A 32 5.17 29.96 -1.82
C ALA A 32 4.15 29.86 -0.68
N VAL A 33 3.72 28.64 -0.34
CA VAL A 33 2.81 28.37 0.78
C VAL A 33 3.44 28.78 2.11
N VAL A 34 4.68 28.36 2.37
CA VAL A 34 5.42 28.68 3.60
C VAL A 34 5.59 30.19 3.75
N GLN A 35 5.97 30.90 2.68
CA GLN A 35 6.10 32.37 2.71
C GLN A 35 4.77 33.05 3.05
N ARG A 36 3.67 32.60 2.46
CA ARG A 36 2.33 33.16 2.71
C ARG A 36 1.88 32.90 4.15
N ILE A 37 2.11 31.69 4.66
CA ILE A 37 1.82 31.31 6.05
C ILE A 37 2.67 32.13 7.01
N MET A 38 3.98 32.26 6.77
CA MET A 38 4.90 32.99 7.65
C MET A 38 4.53 34.47 7.79
N ILE A 39 4.10 35.12 6.71
CA ILE A 39 3.65 36.52 6.74
C ILE A 39 2.43 36.67 7.65
N PHE A 40 1.46 35.77 7.53
CA PHE A 40 0.24 35.79 8.33
C PHE A 40 0.51 35.42 9.80
N SER A 41 1.22 34.32 10.01
CA SER A 41 1.42 33.68 11.32
C SER A 41 2.50 34.37 12.16
N THR A 42 3.54 34.95 11.57
CA THR A 42 4.67 35.52 12.35
C THR A 42 4.79 37.03 12.22
N ARG A 43 4.79 37.58 10.99
CA ARG A 43 5.09 39.01 10.80
C ARG A 43 4.00 39.94 11.34
N ARG A 44 2.73 39.64 11.08
CA ARG A 44 1.59 40.44 11.57
C ARG A 44 1.43 40.44 13.10
N PRO A 45 1.41 39.28 13.79
CA PRO A 45 1.21 39.26 15.24
C PRO A 45 2.39 39.82 16.03
N VAL A 46 3.64 39.53 15.62
CA VAL A 46 4.83 40.09 16.32
C VAL A 46 4.84 41.62 16.23
N MET A 47 4.51 42.19 15.08
CA MET A 47 4.39 43.66 14.93
C MET A 47 3.26 44.21 15.79
N TYR A 48 2.07 43.60 15.75
CA TYR A 48 0.91 44.02 16.54
C TYR A 48 1.20 44.01 18.06
N VAL A 49 1.76 42.92 18.57
CA VAL A 49 2.10 42.77 20.00
C VAL A 49 3.19 43.77 20.41
N SER A 50 4.23 43.96 19.59
CA SER A 50 5.29 44.93 19.90
C SER A 50 4.78 46.37 19.95
N THR A 51 3.90 46.77 19.03
CA THR A 51 3.32 48.11 18.99
C THR A 51 2.33 48.35 20.13
N ARG A 52 1.57 47.31 20.53
CA ARG A 52 0.55 47.45 21.58
C ARG A 52 1.15 47.45 23.00
N TRP A 53 2.21 46.67 23.24
CA TRP A 53 2.74 46.41 24.59
C TRP A 53 4.11 47.04 24.86
N GLY A 54 4.74 47.69 23.88
CA GLY A 54 6.01 48.41 24.05
C GLY A 54 7.22 47.51 24.36
N LEU A 55 7.08 46.19 24.22
CA LEU A 55 8.17 45.23 24.43
C LEU A 55 9.22 45.31 23.31
N SER A 56 10.45 44.88 23.62
CA SER A 56 11.51 44.77 22.64
C SER A 56 11.15 43.73 21.56
N LYS A 57 11.26 44.13 20.29
CA LYS A 57 10.99 43.27 19.12
C LYS A 57 11.68 41.89 19.16
N PRO A 58 12.98 41.77 19.53
CA PRO A 58 13.63 40.45 19.56
C PRO A 58 13.05 39.50 20.62
N LEU A 59 12.67 40.01 21.80
CA LEU A 59 12.09 39.17 22.85
C LEU A 59 10.72 38.62 22.43
N VAL A 60 9.86 39.48 21.88
CA VAL A 60 8.53 39.08 21.38
C VAL A 60 8.66 38.06 20.24
N ALA A 61 9.61 38.28 19.32
CA ALA A 61 9.87 37.36 18.22
C ALA A 61 10.34 35.99 18.73
N MET A 62 11.25 35.94 19.71
CA MET A 62 11.72 34.69 20.31
C MET A 62 10.61 33.94 21.02
N VAL A 63 9.84 34.60 21.89
CA VAL A 63 8.71 33.97 22.61
C VAL A 63 7.68 33.44 21.62
N HIS A 64 7.32 34.24 20.61
CA HIS A 64 6.37 33.83 19.58
C HIS A 64 6.90 32.66 18.73
N ALA A 65 8.17 32.68 18.34
CA ALA A 65 8.80 31.58 17.62
C ALA A 65 8.82 30.29 18.44
N THR A 66 9.16 30.35 19.73
CA THR A 66 9.13 29.20 20.63
C THR A 66 7.71 28.65 20.79
N LEU A 67 6.70 29.52 20.95
CA LEU A 67 5.31 29.12 21.06
C LEU A 67 4.84 28.42 19.77
N LEU A 68 5.14 28.99 18.60
CA LEU A 68 4.84 28.37 17.31
C LEU A 68 5.57 27.04 17.13
N ALA A 69 6.82 26.94 17.56
CA ALA A 69 7.58 25.70 17.46
C ALA A 69 6.97 24.58 18.32
N ILE A 70 6.55 24.90 19.55
CA ILE A 70 5.84 23.94 20.43
C ILE A 70 4.50 23.52 19.81
N LEU A 71 3.74 24.47 19.27
CA LEU A 71 2.47 24.18 18.59
C LEU A 71 2.66 23.33 17.33
N ALA A 72 3.68 23.64 16.52
CA ALA A 72 4.00 22.85 15.34
C ALA A 72 4.47 21.44 15.75
N ALA A 73 5.31 21.32 16.78
CA ALA A 73 5.76 20.04 17.29
C ALA A 73 4.57 19.18 17.77
N SER A 74 3.62 19.77 18.48
CA SER A 74 2.43 19.05 18.93
C SER A 74 1.51 18.67 17.77
N CYS A 75 1.20 19.60 16.86
CA CYS A 75 0.29 19.37 15.74
C CYS A 75 0.83 18.41 14.68
N PHE A 76 2.14 18.43 14.40
CA PHE A 76 2.72 17.62 13.32
C PHE A 76 3.41 16.35 13.80
N PHE A 77 3.81 16.27 15.07
CA PHE A 77 4.44 15.05 15.61
C PHE A 77 3.62 14.39 16.71
N LEU A 78 3.31 15.09 17.81
CA LEU A 78 2.70 14.44 18.99
C LEU A 78 1.26 13.97 18.73
N ILE A 79 0.43 14.80 18.11
CA ILE A 79 -0.97 14.45 17.80
C ILE A 79 -1.02 13.31 16.77
N PRO A 80 -0.33 13.40 15.61
CA PRO A 80 -0.28 12.28 14.67
C PRO A 80 0.31 11.01 15.29
N ALA A 81 1.36 11.10 16.12
CA ALA A 81 1.93 9.94 16.80
C ALA A 81 0.92 9.28 17.75
N ALA A 82 0.15 10.07 18.52
CA ALA A 82 -0.89 9.53 19.38
C ALA A 82 -2.00 8.84 18.56
N ILE A 83 -2.40 9.45 17.44
CA ILE A 83 -3.38 8.88 16.51
C ILE A 83 -2.86 7.55 15.94
N PHE A 84 -1.65 7.52 15.38
CA PHE A 84 -1.07 6.31 14.80
C PHE A 84 -0.89 5.21 15.85
N SER A 85 -0.45 5.54 17.07
CA SER A 85 -0.35 4.56 18.15
C SER A 85 -1.69 3.97 18.59
N SER A 86 -2.79 4.67 18.30
CA SER A 86 -4.16 4.18 18.57
C SER A 86 -4.75 3.40 17.38
N LEU A 87 -4.32 3.72 16.16
CA LEU A 87 -4.79 3.08 14.93
C LEU A 87 -4.02 1.80 14.60
N GLU A 88 -2.73 1.77 14.91
CA GLU A 88 -1.81 0.68 14.63
C GLU A 88 -1.59 -0.16 15.90
N GLU A 89 -2.29 -1.28 16.01
CA GLU A 89 -2.27 -2.15 17.21
C GLU A 89 -0.88 -2.67 17.57
N ASN A 90 0.02 -2.77 16.59
CA ASN A 90 1.39 -3.26 16.77
C ASN A 90 2.40 -2.13 17.03
N TRP A 91 1.99 -0.86 17.04
CA TRP A 91 2.89 0.27 17.19
C TRP A 91 2.72 0.91 18.56
N ASN A 92 3.81 1.06 19.29
CA ASN A 92 3.84 1.92 20.47
C ASN A 92 3.96 3.41 20.07
N PHE A 93 3.81 4.30 21.06
CA PHE A 93 3.89 5.74 20.83
C PHE A 93 5.24 6.19 20.25
N LEU A 94 6.35 5.59 20.70
CA LEU A 94 7.68 5.95 20.21
C LEU A 94 7.86 5.55 18.74
N GLU A 95 7.38 4.37 18.34
CA GLU A 95 7.38 3.92 16.93
C GLU A 95 6.52 4.84 16.05
N SER A 96 5.35 5.24 16.55
CA SER A 96 4.47 6.17 15.87
C SER A 96 5.08 7.57 15.72
N PHE A 97 5.77 8.05 16.77
CA PHE A 97 6.51 9.31 16.73
C PHE A 97 7.71 9.22 15.78
N TYR A 98 8.46 8.13 15.83
CA TYR A 98 9.56 7.83 14.92
C TYR A 98 9.09 7.84 13.47
N PHE A 99 7.97 7.16 13.16
CA PHE A 99 7.32 7.20 11.86
C PHE A 99 7.03 8.65 11.42
N CYS A 100 6.38 9.45 12.27
CA CYS A 100 6.10 10.87 11.96
C CYS A 100 7.39 11.64 11.65
N PHE A 101 8.46 11.41 12.42
CA PHE A 101 9.76 12.04 12.22
C PHE A 101 10.40 11.67 10.88
N ILE A 102 10.59 10.38 10.58
CA ILE A 102 11.19 9.94 9.32
C ILE A 102 10.34 10.33 8.10
N SER A 103 9.03 10.45 8.28
CA SER A 103 8.07 10.88 7.25
C SER A 103 8.20 12.35 6.92
N LEU A 104 8.08 13.21 7.93
CA LEU A 104 8.08 14.67 7.77
C LEU A 104 9.46 15.23 7.44
N SER A 105 10.53 14.58 7.91
CA SER A 105 11.90 14.87 7.49
C SER A 105 12.22 14.39 6.07
N THR A 106 11.29 13.67 5.42
CA THR A 106 11.43 13.08 4.09
C THR A 106 12.56 12.04 3.97
N ILE A 107 13.06 11.50 5.09
CA ILE A 107 14.01 10.36 5.10
C ILE A 107 13.31 9.12 4.53
N GLY A 108 12.12 8.80 5.05
CA GLY A 108 11.20 7.83 4.46
C GLY A 108 11.73 6.39 4.34
N LEU A 109 12.36 5.86 5.39
CA LEU A 109 12.98 4.52 5.44
C LEU A 109 12.03 3.39 5.01
N GLY A 110 10.76 3.45 5.43
CA GLY A 110 9.72 2.48 5.01
C GLY A 110 9.66 1.20 5.84
N ASP A 111 10.38 1.16 6.95
CA ASP A 111 10.28 0.17 8.03
C ASP A 111 8.93 0.24 8.77
N TYR A 112 8.39 1.45 8.94
CA TYR A 112 7.04 1.69 9.45
C TYR A 112 6.19 2.37 8.36
N VAL A 113 5.07 1.73 7.98
CA VAL A 113 4.09 2.26 7.04
C VAL A 113 2.68 1.94 7.55
N PRO A 114 1.82 2.95 7.79
CA PRO A 114 0.46 2.71 8.26
C PRO A 114 -0.37 2.02 7.17
N GLY A 115 -1.29 1.15 7.55
CA GLY A 115 -2.17 0.47 6.60
C GLY A 115 -1.69 -0.88 6.04
N GLU A 116 -0.48 -1.33 6.41
CA GLU A 116 0.12 -2.56 5.86
C GLU A 116 -0.13 -3.83 6.71
N SER A 117 -0.66 -3.72 7.93
CA SER A 117 -0.86 -4.90 8.80
C SER A 117 -2.07 -5.75 8.35
N PHE A 118 -1.93 -7.08 8.40
CA PHE A 118 -2.87 -8.05 7.78
C PHE A 118 -4.27 -8.11 8.44
N ASN A 119 -4.48 -7.47 9.60
CA ASN A 119 -5.72 -7.53 10.36
C ASN A 119 -6.11 -6.19 11.02
N GLN A 120 -6.01 -5.09 10.28
CA GLN A 120 -6.42 -3.77 10.81
C GLN A 120 -7.92 -3.56 10.63
N ARG A 121 -8.61 -3.24 11.74
CA ARG A 121 -10.03 -2.88 11.72
C ARG A 121 -10.36 -1.69 10.80
N PHE A 122 -9.38 -0.82 10.54
CA PHE A 122 -9.51 0.37 9.69
C PHE A 122 -8.95 0.21 8.28
N ARG A 123 -8.56 -1.01 7.86
CA ARG A 123 -8.02 -1.26 6.51
C ARG A 123 -8.95 -0.76 5.39
N GLN A 124 -10.26 -0.81 5.61
CA GLN A 124 -11.29 -0.33 4.68
C GLN A 124 -11.29 1.20 4.48
N LEU A 125 -10.72 1.99 5.41
CA LEU A 125 -10.58 3.45 5.25
C LEU A 125 -9.38 3.82 4.36
N TYR A 126 -8.29 3.06 4.44
CA TYR A 126 -7.07 3.29 3.66
C TYR A 126 -7.13 2.67 2.26
N LYS A 127 -7.76 1.50 2.15
CA LYS A 127 -7.90 0.76 0.91
C LYS A 127 -9.39 0.70 0.58
N LYS A 128 -9.83 1.52 -0.37
CA LYS A 128 -11.15 1.35 -1.00
C LYS A 128 -11.13 -0.02 -1.66
N GLU A 129 -11.71 -1.00 -0.98
CA GLU A 129 -11.88 -2.35 -1.50
C GLU A 129 -12.71 -2.23 -2.78
N LYS A 130 -12.09 -2.51 -3.94
CA LYS A 130 -12.83 -2.57 -5.20
C LYS A 130 -13.66 -3.86 -5.14
N PRO A 131 -15.00 -3.79 -5.25
CA PRO A 131 -15.85 -4.98 -5.25
C PRO A 131 -15.67 -5.89 -6.48
N GLN A 132 -14.70 -5.62 -7.35
CA GLN A 132 -14.43 -6.37 -8.57
C GLN A 132 -13.75 -7.73 -8.32
N ASP A 133 -12.97 -7.85 -7.23
CA ASP A 133 -12.20 -9.08 -6.97
C ASP A 133 -13.11 -10.22 -6.49
N HIS A 134 -14.24 -9.90 -5.85
CA HIS A 134 -15.21 -10.90 -5.39
C HIS A 134 -16.02 -11.51 -6.55
N LEU A 135 -16.28 -10.72 -7.60
CA LEU A 135 -16.98 -11.18 -8.81
C LEU A 135 -16.08 -12.06 -9.68
N ALA A 136 -14.78 -11.74 -9.77
CA ALA A 136 -13.83 -12.57 -10.51
C ALA A 136 -13.63 -13.94 -9.86
N ILE A 137 -13.67 -14.02 -8.53
CA ILE A 137 -13.60 -15.30 -7.78
C ILE A 137 -14.87 -16.13 -7.97
N LEU A 138 -16.06 -15.50 -7.94
CA LEU A 138 -17.32 -16.21 -8.19
C LEU A 138 -17.48 -16.68 -9.65
N GLU A 139 -16.99 -15.92 -10.62
CA GLU A 139 -17.00 -16.32 -12.03
C GLU A 139 -16.02 -17.48 -12.29
N HIS A 140 -14.82 -17.43 -11.70
CA HIS A 140 -13.86 -18.53 -11.78
C HIS A 140 -14.38 -19.83 -11.15
N ASP A 141 -15.07 -19.76 -10.01
CA ASP A 141 -15.66 -20.93 -9.36
C ASP A 141 -16.83 -21.52 -10.18
N HIS A 142 -17.66 -20.68 -10.79
CA HIS A 142 -18.73 -21.14 -11.69
C HIS A 142 -18.17 -21.80 -12.97
N LEU A 143 -17.10 -21.26 -13.54
CA LEU A 143 -16.42 -21.84 -14.71
C LEU A 143 -15.69 -23.14 -14.36
N ALA A 144 -15.08 -23.22 -13.17
CA ALA A 144 -14.48 -24.45 -12.68
C ALA A 144 -15.55 -25.54 -12.46
N PHE A 145 -16.68 -25.21 -11.83
CA PHE A 145 -17.77 -26.16 -11.58
C PHE A 145 -18.43 -26.66 -12.88
N THR A 146 -18.67 -25.78 -13.85
CA THR A 146 -19.21 -26.15 -15.16
C THR A 146 -18.23 -27.00 -15.98
N SER A 147 -16.93 -26.73 -15.91
CA SER A 147 -15.90 -27.56 -16.57
C SER A 147 -15.81 -28.98 -16.00
N VAL A 148 -15.93 -29.13 -14.67
CA VAL A 148 -15.92 -30.44 -13.98
C VAL A 148 -17.19 -31.23 -14.30
N SER A 149 -18.35 -30.56 -14.33
CA SER A 149 -19.62 -31.19 -14.74
C SER A 149 -19.58 -31.70 -16.18
N HIS A 150 -19.02 -30.92 -17.11
CA HIS A 150 -18.88 -31.33 -18.51
C HIS A 150 -17.88 -32.48 -18.69
N ARG A 151 -16.80 -32.51 -17.88
CA ARG A 151 -15.84 -33.62 -17.86
C ARG A 151 -16.48 -34.91 -17.38
N ASN A 152 -17.26 -34.87 -16.30
CA ASN A 152 -17.96 -36.05 -15.76
C ASN A 152 -19.01 -36.61 -16.73
N ASN A 153 -19.71 -35.75 -17.48
CA ASN A 153 -20.68 -36.17 -18.49
C ASN A 153 -20.02 -36.77 -19.74
N SER A 154 -18.80 -36.34 -20.07
CA SER A 154 -18.01 -36.93 -21.17
C SER A 154 -17.34 -38.26 -20.82
N THR A 155 -17.04 -38.50 -19.53
CA THR A 155 -16.57 -39.81 -19.06
C THR A 155 -17.71 -40.84 -18.99
N SER A 156 -18.94 -40.44 -18.62
CA SER A 156 -20.07 -41.37 -18.64
C SER A 156 -20.51 -41.79 -20.05
N LEU A 157 -20.38 -40.89 -21.04
CA LEU A 157 -20.64 -41.23 -22.45
C LEU A 157 -19.53 -42.08 -23.10
N ARG A 158 -18.37 -42.24 -22.45
CA ARG A 158 -17.27 -43.08 -22.96
C ARG A 158 -17.31 -44.51 -22.41
N GLU A 159 -17.99 -44.75 -21.29
CA GLU A 159 -18.16 -46.10 -20.73
C GLU A 159 -19.25 -46.94 -21.42
N ASP A 160 -20.23 -46.31 -22.10
CA ASP A 160 -21.32 -47.04 -22.75
C ASP A 160 -20.96 -47.64 -24.14
N ASN A 161 -19.86 -47.18 -24.75
CA ASN A 161 -19.47 -47.58 -26.11
C ASN A 161 -18.40 -48.69 -26.20
N THR A 162 -18.10 -49.40 -25.10
CA THR A 162 -16.98 -50.38 -25.08
C THR A 162 -17.34 -51.80 -24.65
N PHE A 163 -18.61 -52.21 -24.65
CA PHE A 163 -19.00 -53.60 -24.37
C PHE A 163 -19.85 -54.23 -25.47
N VAL A 164 -19.35 -54.25 -26.71
CA VAL A 164 -19.72 -55.31 -27.68
C VAL A 164 -18.50 -55.63 -28.52
N SER A 165 -17.73 -56.64 -28.11
CA SER A 165 -17.09 -57.66 -28.97
C SER A 165 -16.09 -58.50 -28.17
N VAL A 166 -16.45 -59.76 -27.93
CA VAL A 166 -15.52 -60.85 -27.65
C VAL A 166 -15.12 -61.43 -29.01
N PRO A 167 -13.82 -61.65 -29.28
CA PRO A 167 -13.39 -63.03 -29.49
C PRO A 167 -12.00 -63.39 -28.94
N GLU A 168 -11.88 -64.69 -28.65
CA GLU A 168 -10.70 -65.56 -28.62
C GLU A 168 -9.49 -65.22 -27.72
N LEU A 169 -9.32 -66.05 -26.68
CA LEU A 169 -8.07 -66.19 -25.94
C LEU A 169 -7.64 -67.66 -25.98
N ALA A 170 -6.60 -68.01 -26.74
CA ALA A 170 -5.85 -69.25 -26.55
C ALA A 170 -4.46 -69.23 -27.21
N SER A 171 -3.51 -69.85 -26.49
CA SER A 171 -2.12 -70.20 -26.82
C SER A 171 -1.05 -69.12 -26.55
N PRO A 172 0.13 -69.48 -25.99
CA PRO A 172 0.83 -70.75 -26.22
C PRO A 172 1.34 -71.48 -24.96
N GLY A 173 1.39 -72.81 -25.05
CA GLY A 173 2.15 -73.65 -24.12
C GLY A 173 2.33 -75.04 -24.72
N GLY A 174 3.55 -75.33 -25.17
CA GLY A 174 3.99 -76.72 -25.33
C GLY A 174 4.98 -77.00 -26.46
N ASP A 175 6.24 -77.21 -26.07
CA ASP A 175 7.19 -78.25 -26.52
C ASP A 175 7.87 -78.16 -27.91
N ASP A 176 9.20 -77.98 -27.84
CA ASP A 176 10.27 -78.37 -28.79
C ASP A 176 10.10 -79.81 -29.34
N PRO A 177 10.65 -80.17 -30.54
CA PRO A 177 12.08 -80.49 -30.66
C PRO A 177 12.79 -80.27 -32.03
N MET A 178 14.07 -79.92 -31.92
CA MET A 178 15.25 -80.48 -32.62
C MET A 178 15.44 -80.32 -34.15
N ILE A 179 16.74 -80.41 -34.50
CA ILE A 179 17.40 -80.55 -35.80
C ILE A 179 17.76 -79.20 -36.44
N GLY A 180 19.02 -78.86 -36.71
CA GLY A 180 20.24 -79.64 -36.90
C GLY A 180 21.02 -79.01 -38.04
#